data_AF-A0A2S8V748-F1
#
_entry.id   AF-A0A2S8V748-F1
#
_cell.length_a   1.000
_cell.length_b   1.000
_cell.length_c   1.000
_cell.angle_alpha   90.00
_cell.angle_beta   90.00
_cell.angle_gamma   90.00
#
_symmetry.space_group_name_H-M   'P 1'
#
loop_
_entity.id
_entity.type
_entity.pdbx_description
1 polymer ?
#
loop_
_entity_poly.entity_id
_entity_poly.type
_entity_poly.pdbx_seq_one_letter_code
_entity_poly.pdbx_strand_id
1 'polypeptide(L)' 'MSVMCLACQRINPGLSGVAPHSHLGHQGFTNPTQKGREESREDHFRCLSCGAKWLRETDKWGVDLGFKLAP' A
#
# COMPACT_ATOMS: atom_id res chain seq x y z
N MET A 1 2.53 6.22 22.50
CA MET A 1 1.44 6.01 21.51
C MET A 1 2.05 5.32 20.31
N SER A 2 1.93 3.99 20.21
CA SER A 2 2.35 3.30 18.99
C SER A 2 1.15 3.32 18.05
N VAL A 3 1.24 4.11 16.97
CA VAL A 3 0.12 4.48 16.07
C VAL A 3 -0.31 3.31 15.17
N MET A 4 0.42 2.19 15.18
CA MET A 4 0.20 1.06 14.29
C MET A 4 0.14 -0.27 15.04
N CYS A 5 -0.75 -1.17 14.63
CA CYS A 5 -0.82 -2.53 15.18
C CYS A 5 0.42 -3.35 14.77
N LEU A 6 0.72 -4.42 15.50
CA LEU A 6 1.86 -5.31 15.22
C LEU A 6 1.87 -5.85 13.79
N ALA A 7 0.69 -6.09 13.20
CA ALA A 7 0.59 -6.55 11.83
C ALA A 7 1.03 -5.49 10.82
N CYS A 8 0.64 -4.22 11.01
CA CYS A 8 1.12 -3.10 10.21
C CYS A 8 2.62 -2.85 10.40
N GLN A 9 3.14 -3.01 11.63
CA GLN A 9 4.58 -2.85 11.90
C GLN A 9 5.45 -3.91 11.19
N ARG A 10 4.87 -5.06 10.83
CA ARG A 10 5.55 -6.11 10.07
C ARG A 10 5.57 -5.87 8.56
N ILE A 11 4.80 -4.90 8.06
CA ILE A 11 4.84 -4.51 6.65
C ILE A 11 6.15 -3.75 6.44
N ASN A 12 7.07 -4.34 5.69
CA ASN A 12 8.32 -3.69 5.35
C ASN A 12 8.10 -2.77 4.14
N PRO A 13 8.20 -1.43 4.28
CA PRO A 13 7.94 -0.52 3.18
C PRO A 13 8.94 -0.71 2.03
N GLY A 14 8.47 -0.65 0.78
CA GLY A 14 9.29 -0.84 -0.41
C GLY A 14 9.71 -2.28 -0.69
N LEU A 15 9.29 -3.25 0.13
CA LEU A 15 9.48 -4.67 -0.17
C LEU A 15 8.34 -5.15 -1.08
N SER A 16 8.71 -5.62 -2.26
CA SER A 16 7.79 -6.21 -3.22
C SER A 16 7.32 -7.60 -2.79
N GLY A 17 6.13 -7.99 -3.22
CA GLY A 17 5.52 -9.29 -2.92
C GLY A 17 4.99 -9.43 -1.50
N VAL A 18 5.02 -8.38 -0.67
CA VAL A 18 4.42 -8.41 0.66
C VAL A 18 2.90 -8.55 0.52
N ALA A 19 2.33 -9.56 1.19
CA ALA A 19 0.89 -9.74 1.23
C ALA A 19 0.26 -8.80 2.27
N PRO A 20 -0.92 -8.20 1.97
CA PRO A 20 -1.69 -7.49 2.99
C PRO A 20 -2.07 -8.46 4.11
N HIS A 21 -1.91 -8.04 5.36
CA HIS A 21 -2.41 -8.85 6.49
C HIS A 21 -3.94 -8.82 6.54
N SER A 22 -4.57 -9.76 7.24
CA SER A 22 -6.05 -9.94 7.27
C SER A 22 -6.84 -8.67 7.59
N HIS A 23 -6.36 -7.84 8.51
CA HIS A 23 -7.01 -6.57 8.88
C HIS A 23 -6.70 -5.39 7.95
N LEU A 24 -5.95 -5.59 6.86
CA LEU A 24 -5.59 -4.55 5.91
C LEU A 24 -6.59 -4.58 4.75
N GLY A 25 -7.65 -3.78 4.87
CA GLY A 25 -8.72 -3.72 3.88
C GLY A 25 -8.31 -2.90 2.66
N HIS A 26 -8.53 -3.44 1.46
CA HIS A 26 -8.39 -2.69 0.21
C HIS A 26 -9.51 -1.64 0.11
N GLN A 27 -9.14 -0.40 -0.21
CA GLN A 27 -10.05 0.74 -0.32
C GLN A 27 -10.32 1.12 -1.79
N GLY A 28 -9.65 0.46 -2.74
CA GLY A 28 -9.70 0.80 -4.16
C GLY A 28 -8.31 1.12 -4.70
N PHE A 29 -8.26 1.58 -5.94
CA PHE A 29 -7.03 1.98 -6.60
C PHE A 29 -7.21 3.29 -7.35
N THR A 30 -6.11 3.99 -7.56
CA THR A 30 -6.03 5.18 -8.40
C THR A 30 -4.93 5.00 -9.42
N ASN A 31 -5.07 5.66 -10.56
CA ASN A 31 -4.00 5.72 -11.55
C ASN A 31 -3.27 7.06 -11.36
N PRO A 32 -1.94 7.07 -11.17
CA PRO A 32 -1.20 8.31 -11.02
C PRO A 32 -1.39 9.20 -12.25
N THR A 33 -1.74 10.47 -12.03
CA THR A 33 -1.84 11.47 -13.11
C THR A 33 -0.48 12.04 -13.52
N GLN A 34 0.62 11.49 -12.98
CA GLN A 34 1.97 12.00 -13.19
C GLN A 34 2.55 11.42 -14.49
N LYS A 35 3.03 12.30 -15.37
CA LYS A 35 3.60 11.95 -16.68
C LYS A 35 4.69 10.87 -16.51
N GLY A 36 4.50 9.71 -17.14
CA GLY A 36 5.40 8.54 -17.03
C GLY A 36 5.05 7.52 -15.94
N ARG A 37 4.03 7.77 -15.12
CA ARG A 37 3.40 6.82 -14.19
C ARG A 37 1.91 6.60 -14.48
N GLU A 38 1.42 7.07 -15.62
CA GLU A 38 0.00 6.99 -16.03
C GLU A 38 -0.49 5.55 -16.17
N GLU A 39 0.42 4.63 -16.48
CA GLU A 39 0.16 3.19 -16.57
C GLU A 39 0.43 2.45 -15.25
N SER A 40 0.94 3.14 -14.22
CA SER A 40 1.06 2.58 -12.89
C SER A 40 -0.30 2.55 -12.20
N ARG A 41 -0.46 1.64 -11.25
CA ARG A 41 -1.66 1.52 -10.42
C ARG A 41 -1.27 1.68 -8.97
N GLU A 42 -1.88 2.63 -8.28
CA GLU A 42 -1.72 2.82 -6.84
C GLU A 42 -2.92 2.24 -6.11
N ASP A 43 -2.75 1.12 -5.42
CA ASP A 43 -3.77 0.51 -4.58
C ASP A 43 -3.74 1.12 -3.17
N HIS A 44 -4.91 1.51 -2.67
CA HIS A 44 -5.08 2.12 -1.36
C HIS A 44 -5.58 1.08 -0.37
N PHE A 45 -4.98 1.07 0.82
CA PHE A 45 -5.29 0.14 1.88
C PHE A 45 -5.49 0.88 3.20
N ARG A 46 -6.43 0.38 4.01
CA ARG A 46 -6.68 0.90 5.35
C ARG A 46 -6.75 -0.25 6.34
N CYS A 47 -5.93 -0.17 7.38
CA CYS A 47 -5.97 -1.12 8.46
C CYS A 47 -7.21 -0.86 9.32
N LEU A 48 -8.05 -1.88 9.50
CA LEU A 48 -9.24 -1.82 10.34
C LEU A 48 -8.92 -1.83 11.84
N SER A 49 -7.72 -2.32 12.20
CA SER A 49 -7.31 -2.43 13.61
C SER A 49 -6.70 -1.15 14.18
N CYS A 50 -5.82 -0.48 13.43
CA CYS A 50 -5.17 0.75 13.89
C CYS A 50 -5.46 1.98 13.03
N GLY A 51 -6.25 1.85 11.96
CA GLY A 51 -6.59 2.97 11.07
C GLY A 51 -5.46 3.39 10.12
N ALA A 52 -4.30 2.74 10.17
CA ALA A 52 -3.15 3.03 9.31
C ALA A 52 -3.51 2.96 7.82
N LYS A 53 -3.03 3.94 7.06
CA LYS A 53 -3.21 3.99 5.61
C LYS A 53 -1.93 3.56 4.92
N TRP A 54 -2.08 2.60 4.01
CA TRP A 54 -0.99 2.08 3.20
C TRP A 54 -1.35 2.26 1.73
N LEU A 55 -0.35 2.51 0.91
CA LEU A 55 -0.49 2.53 -0.54
C LEU A 55 0.44 1.45 -1.10
N ARG A 56 0.07 0.87 -2.23
CA ARG A 56 0.90 -0.10 -2.94
C ARG A 56 0.93 0.29 -4.40
N GLU A 57 2.11 0.57 -4.91
CA GLU A 57 2.24 0.98 -6.31
C GLU A 57 2.64 -0.25 -7.14
N THR A 58 1.93 -0.47 -8.22
CA THR A 58 2.25 -1.47 -9.24
C THR A 58 2.64 -0.71 -10.50
N ASP A 59 3.79 -1.04 -11.09
CA ASP A 59 4.22 -0.40 -12.33
C ASP A 59 3.38 -0.86 -13.54
N LYS A 60 3.66 -0.25 -14.69
CA LYS A 60 3.00 -0.57 -15.96
C LYS A 60 3.16 -2.00 -16.47
N TRP A 61 4.15 -2.72 -15.94
CA TRP A 61 4.42 -4.12 -16.27
C TRP A 61 3.80 -5.09 -15.27
N GLY A 62 3.05 -4.58 -14.28
CA GLY A 62 2.46 -5.39 -13.21
C GLY A 62 3.44 -5.69 -12.07
N VAL A 63 4.59 -5.01 -12.01
CA VAL A 63 5.59 -5.20 -10.95
C VAL A 63 5.17 -4.42 -9.73
N ASP A 64 5.00 -5.15 -8.63
CA ASP A 64 4.77 -4.57 -7.32
C ASP A 64 6.02 -3.83 -6.83
N LEU A 65 5.89 -2.53 -6.57
CA LEU A 65 6.93 -1.68 -5.98
C LEU A 65 6.89 -1.71 -4.44
N GLY A 66 5.96 -2.48 -3.87
CA GLY A 66 5.81 -2.67 -2.44
C GLY A 66 4.92 -1.62 -1.77
N PHE A 67 4.73 -1.80 -0.47
CA PHE A 67 3.90 -0.90 0.33
C PHE A 67 4.64 0.39 0.70
N LYS A 68 3.91 1.50 0.74
CA LYS A 68 4.36 2.79 1.28
C LYS A 68 3.33 3.30 2.28
N LEU A 69 3.80 3.92 3.37
CA LEU A 69 2.91 4.58 4.32
C LEU A 69 2.28 5.79 3.63
N ALA A 70 0.96 5.93 3.70
CA ALA A 70 0.34 7.19 3.33
C ALA A 70 0.52 8.20 4.49
N PRO A 71 0.77 9.49 4.20
CA PRO A 71 0.82 10.55 5.21
C PRO A 71 -0.54 10.79 5.90
#